data_AF-A0A0D3I9V1-F1
#
_entry.id   AF-A0A0D3I9V1-F1
#
_cell.length_a   1.000
_cell.length_b   1.000
_cell.length_c   1.000
_cell.angle_alpha   90.00
_cell.angle_beta   90.00
_cell.angle_gamma   90.00
#
_symmetry.space_group_name_H-M   'P 1'
#
loop_
_entity.id
_entity.type
_entity.pdbx_description
1 polymer ?
#
loop_
_entity_poly.entity_id
_entity_poly.type
_entity_poly.pdbx_seq_one_letter_code
_entity_poly.pdbx_strand_id
1 'polypeptide(L)'
;MAEIHVCHAGTCRARGAEAVLAEIEELVSEVGGRCKVRQSGCLGYCNEAPNAIILERGARRLDPNNVFTRIRTLDASAKVVERATGKRPPLEGAGTSERLASLRAARARQHAISVSKWNTALHGLAEQAAVKPALRSELSTLLRKAGFPEGVRADRAGQAMPSAIANYSQWSLESVTP
;
A
#
# COMPACT_ATOMS: atom_id res chain seq x y z
N MET A 1 -22.89 -13.60 7.52
CA MET A 1 -21.48 -13.30 7.82
C MET A 1 -20.88 -12.75 6.55
N ALA A 2 -20.53 -11.47 6.54
CA ALA A 2 -19.97 -10.83 5.36
C ALA A 2 -18.48 -11.18 5.21
N GLU A 3 -18.02 -11.32 3.97
CA GLU A 3 -16.61 -11.42 3.63
C GLU A 3 -16.18 -10.19 2.83
N ILE A 4 -15.06 -9.57 3.18
CA ILE A 4 -14.45 -8.48 2.42
C ILE A 4 -13.38 -9.06 1.51
N HIS A 5 -13.48 -8.78 0.22
CA HIS A 5 -12.58 -9.27 -0.82
C HIS A 5 -11.83 -8.10 -1.46
N VAL A 6 -10.56 -7.92 -1.09
CA VAL A 6 -9.70 -6.84 -1.61
C VAL A 6 -9.04 -7.29 -2.91
N CYS A 7 -9.25 -6.53 -3.99
CA CYS A 7 -8.71 -6.85 -5.30
C CYS A 7 -7.18 -6.82 -5.28
N HIS A 8 -6.55 -7.91 -5.69
CA HIS A 8 -5.10 -8.06 -5.70
C HIS A 8 -4.52 -8.33 -7.10
N ALA A 9 -5.33 -8.09 -8.14
CA ALA A 9 -4.93 -8.13 -9.54
C ALA A 9 -4.05 -6.93 -9.93
N GLY A 10 -3.38 -7.03 -11.08
CA GLY A 10 -2.28 -6.15 -11.54
C GLY A 10 -2.41 -4.68 -11.13
N THR A 11 -3.45 -3.97 -11.60
CA THR A 11 -3.60 -2.53 -11.33
C THR A 11 -3.87 -2.21 -9.86
N CYS A 12 -4.68 -3.02 -9.16
CA CYS A 12 -4.93 -2.83 -7.73
C CYS A 12 -3.66 -3.06 -6.91
N ARG A 13 -2.91 -4.12 -7.23
CA ARG A 13 -1.62 -4.40 -6.59
C ARG A 13 -0.64 -3.24 -6.81
N ALA A 14 -0.49 -2.80 -8.06
CA ALA A 14 0.39 -1.68 -8.42
C ALA A 14 -0.01 -0.34 -7.76
N ARG A 15 -1.28 -0.16 -7.39
CA ARG A 15 -1.80 1.02 -6.69
C ARG A 15 -1.88 0.86 -5.17
N GLY A 16 -1.27 -0.18 -4.61
CA GLY A 16 -1.14 -0.33 -3.15
C GLY A 16 -2.24 -1.15 -2.48
N ALA A 17 -2.85 -2.11 -3.18
CA ALA A 17 -3.83 -3.01 -2.57
C ALA A 17 -3.27 -3.83 -1.39
N GLU A 18 -1.96 -4.07 -1.30
CA GLU A 18 -1.34 -4.72 -0.12
C GLU A 18 -1.54 -3.88 1.15
N ALA A 19 -1.35 -2.56 1.04
CA ALA A 19 -1.55 -1.66 2.16
C ALA A 19 -3.03 -1.57 2.55
N VAL A 20 -3.94 -1.61 1.57
CA VAL A 20 -5.40 -1.63 1.81
C VAL A 20 -5.83 -2.91 2.52
N LEU A 21 -5.32 -4.07 2.09
CA LEU A 21 -5.64 -5.36 2.71
C LEU A 21 -5.28 -5.36 4.19
N ALA A 22 -4.03 -5.03 4.51
CA ALA A 22 -3.54 -5.01 5.89
C ALA A 22 -4.29 -3.99 6.76
N GLU A 23 -4.62 -2.82 6.21
CA GLU A 23 -5.40 -1.81 6.93
C GLU A 23 -6.82 -2.29 7.24
N ILE A 24 -7.50 -2.93 6.29
CA ILE A 24 -8.84 -3.49 6.51
C ILE A 24 -8.80 -4.65 7.50
N GLU A 25 -7.78 -5.52 7.47
CA GLU A 25 -7.59 -6.60 8.44
C GLU A 25 -7.45 -6.07 9.88
N GLU A 26 -6.66 -5.01 10.06
CA GLU A 26 -6.49 -4.35 11.36
C GLU A 26 -7.80 -3.72 11.84
N LEU A 27 -8.48 -2.98 10.96
CA LEU A 27 -9.76 -2.33 11.28
C LEU A 27 -10.86 -3.35 11.65
N VAL A 28 -10.91 -4.50 10.97
CA VAL A 28 -11.85 -5.58 11.31
C VAL A 28 -11.53 -6.18 12.68
N SER A 29 -10.23 -6.33 13.00
CA SER A 29 -9.77 -6.86 14.28
C SER A 29 -10.16 -5.94 15.44
N GLU A 30 -10.00 -4.63 15.27
CA GLU A 30 -10.39 -3.61 16.26
C GLU A 30 -11.91 -3.58 16.54
N VAL A 31 -12.74 -3.80 15.52
CA VAL A 31 -14.20 -3.83 15.67
C VAL A 31 -14.71 -5.09 16.39
N GLY A 32 -13.87 -6.13 16.52
CA GLY A 32 -14.24 -7.41 17.14
C GLY A 32 -15.33 -8.16 16.37
N GLY A 33 -15.44 -7.92 15.06
CA GLY A 33 -16.49 -8.48 14.20
C GLY A 33 -16.11 -9.85 13.63
N ARG A 34 -17.10 -10.74 13.46
CA ARG A 34 -16.96 -11.96 12.65
C ARG A 34 -17.02 -11.59 11.16
N CYS A 35 -16.02 -10.89 10.64
CA CYS A 35 -15.86 -10.61 9.21
C CYS A 35 -14.53 -11.20 8.71
N LYS A 36 -14.55 -11.90 7.59
CA LYS A 36 -13.33 -12.44 6.97
C LYS A 36 -12.85 -11.47 5.90
N VAL A 37 -11.56 -11.14 5.94
CA VAL A 37 -10.90 -10.38 4.88
C VAL A 37 -10.10 -11.35 4.02
N ARG A 38 -10.21 -11.23 2.70
CA ARG A 38 -9.51 -12.07 1.73
C ARG A 38 -9.00 -11.24 0.56
N GLN A 39 -7.99 -11.78 -0.10
CA GLN A 39 -7.58 -11.30 -1.43
C GLN A 39 -8.50 -11.87 -2.50
N SER A 40 -8.76 -11.08 -3.54
CA SER A 40 -9.53 -11.50 -4.71
C SER A 40 -8.80 -11.19 -6.01
N GLY A 41 -9.28 -11.81 -7.09
CA GLY A 41 -8.84 -11.52 -8.45
C GLY A 41 -9.35 -10.17 -8.97
N CYS A 42 -9.38 -10.01 -10.29
CA CYS A 42 -9.85 -8.77 -10.91
C CYS A 42 -11.35 -8.57 -10.65
N LEU A 43 -11.72 -7.36 -10.21
CA LEU A 43 -13.11 -6.94 -10.00
C LEU A 43 -13.68 -6.12 -11.17
N GLY A 44 -12.89 -5.86 -12.22
CA GLY A 44 -13.32 -5.06 -13.39
C GLY A 44 -13.13 -3.54 -13.24
N TYR A 45 -12.92 -3.03 -12.03
CA TYR A 45 -12.80 -1.58 -11.74
C TYR A 45 -11.34 -1.07 -11.80
N CYS A 46 -10.53 -1.55 -12.74
CA CYS A 46 -9.08 -1.30 -12.76
C CYS A 46 -8.71 0.20 -12.79
N ASN A 47 -9.49 1.03 -13.49
CA ASN A 47 -9.25 2.48 -13.57
C ASN A 47 -9.42 3.19 -12.21
N GLU A 48 -10.21 2.58 -11.33
CA GLU A 48 -10.56 3.12 -10.02
C GLU A 48 -9.79 2.46 -8.87
N ALA A 49 -8.83 1.59 -9.18
CA ALA A 49 -8.02 0.89 -8.20
C ALA A 49 -7.35 1.82 -7.16
N PRO A 50 -7.15 1.35 -5.90
CA PRO A 50 -7.49 0.00 -5.38
C PRO A 50 -8.97 -0.18 -5.01
N ASN A 51 -9.46 -1.42 -5.13
CA ASN A 51 -10.89 -1.76 -4.94
C ASN A 51 -11.08 -2.93 -3.98
N ALA A 52 -12.24 -2.98 -3.33
CA ALA A 52 -12.70 -4.11 -2.53
C ALA A 52 -14.19 -4.37 -2.79
N ILE A 53 -14.66 -5.58 -2.51
CA ILE A 53 -16.08 -5.93 -2.57
C ILE A 53 -16.50 -6.67 -1.31
N ILE A 54 -17.74 -6.45 -0.87
CA ILE A 54 -18.33 -7.16 0.26
C ILE A 54 -19.27 -8.25 -0.27
N LEU A 55 -19.03 -9.49 0.13
CA LEU A 55 -19.88 -10.64 -0.16
C LEU A 55 -20.72 -10.99 1.05
N GLU A 56 -22.03 -10.78 0.95
CA GLU A 56 -22.97 -11.19 1.97
C GLU A 56 -23.24 -12.70 1.89
N ARG A 57 -23.45 -13.34 3.06
CA ARG A 57 -23.68 -14.78 3.13
C ARG A 57 -24.97 -15.15 2.38
N GLY A 58 -24.85 -15.99 1.36
CA GLY A 58 -25.99 -16.46 0.56
C GLY A 58 -26.30 -15.61 -0.67
N ALA A 59 -25.54 -14.55 -0.93
CA ALA A 59 -25.67 -13.77 -2.14
C ALA A 59 -25.26 -14.61 -3.37
N ARG A 60 -26.19 -14.82 -4.30
CA ARG A 60 -25.93 -15.53 -5.58
C ARG A 60 -25.33 -14.62 -6.66
N ARG A 61 -25.39 -13.30 -6.47
CA ARG A 61 -24.88 -12.28 -7.40
C ARG A 61 -24.11 -11.22 -6.63
N LEU A 62 -23.10 -10.66 -7.30
CA LEU A 62 -22.37 -9.50 -6.82
C LEU A 62 -23.30 -8.30 -6.86
N ASP A 63 -23.48 -7.63 -5.73
CA ASP A 63 -24.20 -6.37 -5.66
C ASP A 63 -23.22 -5.22 -5.97
N PRO A 64 -23.47 -4.42 -7.02
CA PRO A 64 -22.65 -3.24 -7.32
C PRO A 64 -22.55 -2.27 -6.14
N ASN A 65 -23.58 -2.18 -5.28
CA ASN A 65 -23.56 -1.32 -4.10
C ASN A 65 -22.60 -1.80 -3.00
N ASN A 66 -22.11 -3.03 -3.12
CA ASN A 66 -21.11 -3.60 -2.22
C ASN A 66 -19.68 -3.50 -2.77
N VAL A 67 -19.49 -2.80 -3.90
CA VAL A 67 -18.17 -2.51 -4.46
C VAL A 67 -17.68 -1.15 -3.98
N PHE A 68 -16.46 -1.13 -3.46
CA PHE A 68 -15.77 0.07 -3.01
C PHE A 68 -14.55 0.29 -3.89
N THR A 69 -14.46 1.47 -4.50
CA THR A 69 -13.35 1.83 -5.37
C THR A 69 -12.54 2.98 -4.77
N ARG A 70 -11.34 3.21 -5.32
CA ARG A 70 -10.41 4.28 -4.93
C ARG A 70 -10.09 4.31 -3.44
N ILE A 71 -9.87 3.15 -2.83
CA ILE A 71 -9.58 3.01 -1.40
C ILE A 71 -8.15 3.50 -1.10
N ARG A 72 -8.00 4.81 -0.96
CA ARG A 72 -6.69 5.49 -0.77
C ARG A 72 -6.53 6.12 0.61
N THR A 73 -7.62 6.34 1.33
CA THR A 73 -7.64 6.98 2.64
C THR A 73 -8.08 6.00 3.71
N LEU A 74 -7.74 6.30 4.96
CA LEU A 74 -8.18 5.52 6.11
C LEU A 74 -9.72 5.52 6.23
N ASP A 75 -10.36 6.66 5.98
CA ASP A 75 -11.81 6.79 5.99
C ASP A 75 -12.49 5.89 4.93
N ALA A 76 -11.89 5.76 3.74
CA ALA A 76 -12.41 4.87 2.70
C ALA A 76 -12.37 3.40 3.15
N SER A 77 -11.28 2.96 3.79
CA SER A 77 -11.20 1.60 4.34
C SER A 77 -12.14 1.39 5.52
N ALA A 78 -12.31 2.40 6.37
CA ALA A 78 -13.26 2.37 7.47
C ALA A 78 -14.71 2.19 6.98
N LYS A 79 -15.08 2.88 5.89
CA LYS A 79 -16.40 2.72 5.24
C LYS A 79 -16.64 1.28 4.74
N VAL A 80 -15.61 0.62 4.20
CA VAL A 80 -15.71 -0.80 3.81
C VAL A 80 -16.02 -1.67 5.02
N VAL A 81 -15.29 -1.46 6.12
CA VAL A 81 -15.47 -2.24 7.35
C VAL A 81 -16.81 -1.94 8.01
N GLU A 82 -17.23 -0.68 8.05
CA GLU A 82 -18.53 -0.25 8.57
C GLU A 82 -19.67 -0.89 7.79
N ARG A 83 -19.61 -0.89 6.45
CA ARG A 83 -20.61 -1.56 5.63
C ARG A 83 -20.65 -3.07 5.86
N ALA A 84 -19.48 -3.71 6.04
CA ALA A 84 -19.39 -5.17 6.20
C ALA A 84 -19.80 -5.66 7.60
N THR A 85 -19.51 -4.87 8.64
CA THR A 85 -19.68 -5.26 10.05
C THR A 85 -20.87 -4.58 10.72
N GLY A 86 -21.41 -3.51 10.13
CA GLY A 86 -22.44 -2.66 10.71
C GLY A 86 -21.92 -1.74 11.83
N LYS A 87 -20.60 -1.69 12.06
CA LYS A 87 -19.96 -0.91 13.11
C LYS A 87 -18.85 -0.06 12.54
N ARG A 88 -18.86 1.23 12.84
CA ARG A 88 -17.78 2.13 12.44
C ARG A 88 -16.52 1.86 13.27
N PRO A 89 -15.36 1.58 12.64
CA PRO A 89 -14.11 1.43 13.38
C PRO A 89 -13.74 2.71 14.15
N PRO A 90 -13.14 2.60 15.34
CA PRO A 90 -12.68 3.75 16.10
C PRO A 90 -11.46 4.39 15.42
N LEU A 91 -11.69 5.44 14.62
CA LEU A 91 -10.61 6.18 13.97
C LEU A 91 -9.96 7.23 14.87
N GLU A 92 -10.67 7.70 15.90
CA GLU A 92 -10.29 8.84 16.75
C GLU A 92 -9.71 8.44 18.12
N GLY A 93 -9.13 7.24 18.23
CA GLY A 93 -8.31 6.89 19.40
C GLY A 93 -6.96 7.62 19.35
N ALA A 94 -6.48 8.11 20.49
CA ALA A 94 -5.14 8.71 20.60
C ALA A 94 -4.09 7.73 20.03
N GLY A 95 -3.50 8.07 18.88
CA GLY A 95 -2.49 7.27 18.20
C GLY A 95 -3.00 6.19 17.22
N THR A 96 -4.30 5.88 17.16
CA THR A 96 -4.82 4.84 16.26
C THR A 96 -4.68 5.23 14.79
N SER A 97 -5.06 6.46 14.45
CA SER A 97 -4.93 7.00 13.08
C SER A 97 -3.46 7.06 12.63
N GLU A 98 -2.54 7.51 13.50
CA GLU A 98 -1.11 7.54 13.19
C GLU A 98 -0.52 6.14 13.03
N ARG A 99 -0.92 5.19 13.89
CA ARG A 99 -0.52 3.78 13.79
C ARG A 99 -0.96 3.17 12.47
N LEU A 100 -2.22 3.37 12.06
CA LEU A 100 -2.76 2.85 10.80
C LEU A 100 -2.12 3.52 9.58
N ALA A 101 -1.88 4.84 9.62
CA ALA A 101 -1.14 5.55 8.58
C ALA A 101 0.30 5.01 8.46
N SER A 102 0.97 4.76 9.58
CA SER A 102 2.30 4.16 9.63
C SER A 102 2.31 2.74 9.09
N LEU A 103 1.30 1.92 9.43
CA LEU A 103 1.09 0.58 8.90
C LEU A 103 0.92 0.61 7.38
N ARG A 104 0.07 1.51 6.87
CA ARG A 104 -0.17 1.69 5.43
C ARG A 104 1.13 2.06 4.70
N ALA A 105 1.89 3.02 5.24
CA ALA A 105 3.16 3.44 4.68
C ALA A 105 4.19 2.30 4.68
N ALA A 106 4.29 1.55 5.77
CA ALA A 106 5.19 0.41 5.89
C ALA A 106 4.86 -0.69 4.87
N ARG A 107 3.57 -1.04 4.71
CA ARG A 107 3.13 -2.04 3.72
C ARG A 107 3.36 -1.56 2.28
N ALA A 108 3.07 -0.31 1.98
CA ALA A 108 3.36 0.27 0.66
C ALA A 108 4.87 0.22 0.34
N ARG A 109 5.73 0.52 1.32
CA ARG A 109 7.18 0.37 1.17
C ARG A 109 7.61 -1.08 0.97
N GLN A 110 7.13 -2.01 1.79
CA GLN A 110 7.42 -3.44 1.63
C GLN A 110 7.08 -3.95 0.23
N HIS A 111 5.92 -3.56 -0.29
CA HIS A 111 5.54 -3.87 -1.66
C HIS A 111 6.51 -3.25 -2.68
N ALA A 112 6.81 -1.95 -2.55
CA ALA A 112 7.73 -1.27 -3.46
C ALA A 112 9.12 -1.92 -3.48
N ILE A 113 9.61 -2.37 -2.32
CA ILE A 113 10.87 -3.11 -2.18
C ILE A 113 10.79 -4.46 -2.91
N SER A 114 9.69 -5.21 -2.76
CA SER A 114 9.54 -6.52 -3.39
C SER A 114 9.52 -6.44 -4.92
N VAL A 115 9.01 -5.33 -5.47
CA VAL A 115 9.01 -5.06 -6.91
C VAL A 115 10.16 -4.16 -7.38
N SER A 116 11.18 -3.95 -6.55
CA SER A 116 12.38 -3.14 -6.84
C SER A 116 12.09 -1.70 -7.30
N LYS A 117 10.96 -1.11 -6.88
CA LYS A 117 10.60 0.30 -7.12
C LYS A 117 11.20 1.20 -6.05
N TRP A 118 12.51 1.42 -6.12
CA TRP A 118 13.28 2.13 -5.09
C TRP A 118 12.80 3.56 -4.81
N ASN A 119 12.42 4.32 -5.85
CA ASN A 119 11.89 5.68 -5.67
C ASN A 119 10.61 5.70 -4.84
N THR A 120 9.70 4.75 -5.07
CA THR A 120 8.48 4.61 -4.28
C THR A 120 8.77 4.14 -2.85
N ALA A 121 9.73 3.23 -2.67
CA ALA A 121 10.13 2.74 -1.35
C ALA A 121 10.79 3.83 -0.49
N LEU A 122 11.55 4.75 -1.10
CA LEU A 122 12.25 5.83 -0.41
C LEU A 122 11.39 7.10 -0.20
N HIS A 123 10.28 7.24 -0.92
CA HIS A 123 9.44 8.43 -0.87
C HIS A 123 8.94 8.74 0.55
N GLY A 124 9.27 9.93 1.07
CA GLY A 124 8.87 10.38 2.40
C GLY A 124 9.60 9.69 3.57
N LEU A 125 10.47 8.71 3.30
CA LEU A 125 11.14 7.92 4.35
C LEU A 125 12.26 8.72 5.02
N ALA A 126 12.95 9.60 4.26
CA ALA A 126 14.01 10.43 4.80
C ALA A 126 13.48 11.41 5.86
N GLU A 127 12.36 12.07 5.55
CA GLU A 127 11.66 12.99 6.44
C GLU A 127 11.12 12.25 7.67
N GLN A 128 10.54 11.05 7.47
CA GLN A 128 10.08 10.21 8.59
C GLN A 128 11.24 9.76 9.49
N ALA A 129 12.40 9.42 8.94
CA ALA A 129 13.58 8.99 9.71
C ALA A 129 14.28 10.14 10.45
N ALA A 130 14.06 11.39 10.02
CA ALA A 130 14.48 12.57 10.76
C ALA A 130 13.69 12.70 12.08
N VAL A 131 12.38 12.47 12.03
CA VAL A 131 11.48 12.55 13.19
C VAL A 131 11.51 11.27 14.05
N LYS A 132 11.59 10.09 13.41
CA LYS A 132 11.53 8.77 14.06
C LYS A 132 12.87 8.03 13.88
N PRO A 133 13.78 8.06 14.87
CA PRO A 133 15.11 7.46 14.76
C PRO A 133 15.11 5.96 14.44
N ALA A 134 14.04 5.24 14.82
CA ALA A 134 13.86 3.82 14.52
C ALA A 134 13.87 3.49 13.01
N LEU A 135 13.52 4.45 12.14
CA LEU A 135 13.48 4.26 10.69
C LEU A 135 14.83 4.49 10.00
N ARG A 136 15.87 4.96 10.73
CA ARG A 136 17.18 5.29 10.14
C ARG A 136 17.91 4.06 9.60
N SER A 137 17.79 2.92 10.28
CA SER A 137 18.39 1.65 9.84
C SER A 137 17.72 1.13 8.56
N GLU A 138 16.39 1.25 8.47
CA GLU A 138 15.61 0.93 7.27
C GLU A 138 16.05 1.84 6.10
N LEU A 139 16.12 3.15 6.33
CA LEU A 139 16.55 4.12 5.33
C LEU A 139 17.96 3.81 4.79
N SER A 140 18.94 3.59 5.66
CA SER A 140 20.31 3.24 5.24
C SER A 140 20.35 1.96 4.41
N THR A 141 19.58 0.94 4.82
CA THR A 141 19.50 -0.32 4.09
C THR A 141 18.92 -0.13 2.69
N LEU A 142 17.86 0.67 2.56
CA LEU A 142 17.23 0.94 1.27
C LEU A 142 18.10 1.81 0.36
N LEU A 143 18.75 2.83 0.90
CA LEU A 143 19.71 3.65 0.15
C LEU A 143 20.85 2.80 -0.40
N ARG A 144 21.42 1.90 0.40
CA ARG A 144 22.45 0.96 -0.07
C ARG A 144 21.94 0.06 -1.19
N LYS A 145 20.72 -0.49 -1.10
CA LYS A 145 20.11 -1.31 -2.18
C LYS A 145 19.86 -0.48 -3.45
N ALA A 146 19.52 0.79 -3.28
CA ALA A 146 19.32 1.75 -4.36
C ALA A 146 20.64 2.30 -4.96
N GLY A 147 21.81 1.83 -4.51
CA GLY A 147 23.12 2.24 -5.03
C GLY A 147 23.79 3.40 -4.28
N PHE A 148 23.24 3.83 -3.15
CA PHE A 148 23.75 4.94 -2.33
C PHE A 148 24.27 4.44 -0.96
N PRO A 149 25.42 3.74 -0.90
CA PRO A 149 25.93 3.16 0.36
C PRO A 149 26.34 4.23 1.39
N GLU A 150 26.78 5.41 0.93
CA GLU A 150 27.15 6.55 1.79
C GLU A 150 25.97 7.50 2.07
N GLY A 151 24.78 7.17 1.55
CA GLY A 151 23.59 8.02 1.59
C GLY A 151 23.52 9.06 0.47
N VAL A 152 22.51 9.93 0.56
CA VAL A 152 22.25 11.03 -0.39
C VAL A 152 22.47 12.33 0.36
N ARG A 153 23.40 13.18 -0.11
CA ARG A 153 23.69 14.46 0.53
C ARG A 153 23.15 15.61 -0.33
N ALA A 154 22.34 16.48 0.27
CA ALA A 154 21.66 17.58 -0.42
C ALA A 154 22.61 18.71 -0.88
N ASP A 155 23.81 18.77 -0.31
CA ASP A 155 24.84 19.78 -0.58
C ASP A 155 25.71 19.48 -1.81
N ARG A 156 25.62 18.26 -2.37
CA ARG A 156 26.31 17.90 -3.62
C ARG A 156 25.39 18.10 -4.82
N ALA A 157 25.31 19.34 -5.30
CA ALA A 157 24.92 19.61 -6.68
C ALA A 157 25.86 18.80 -7.60
N GLY A 158 25.39 17.67 -8.14
CA GLY A 158 26.21 16.74 -8.92
C GLY A 158 26.44 15.36 -8.30
N GLN A 159 25.64 14.91 -7.32
CA GLN A 159 25.66 13.50 -6.92
C GLN A 159 25.31 12.63 -8.14
N ALA A 160 26.32 11.95 -8.68
CA ALA A 160 26.21 11.13 -9.88
C ALA A 160 25.24 9.97 -9.63
N MET A 161 24.48 9.61 -10.67
CA MET A 161 23.67 8.39 -10.65
C MET A 161 24.58 7.19 -10.36
N PRO A 162 24.17 6.28 -9.45
CA PRO A 162 24.98 5.12 -9.10
C PRO A 162 25.19 4.24 -10.34
N SER A 163 26.41 3.72 -10.49
CA SER A 163 26.80 2.86 -11.60
C SER A 163 26.16 1.47 -11.56
N ALA A 164 25.65 1.06 -10.39
CA ALA A 164 24.93 -0.19 -10.20
C ALA A 164 23.80 0.00 -9.18
N ILE A 165 22.61 -0.49 -9.54
CA ILE A 165 21.43 -0.54 -8.67
C ILE A 165 20.98 -2.01 -8.62
N ALA A 166 20.70 -2.52 -7.43
CA ALA A 166 20.25 -3.91 -7.29
C ALA A 166 18.95 -4.13 -8.06
N ASN A 167 18.90 -5.22 -8.86
CA ASN A 167 17.76 -5.59 -9.71
C ASN A 167 17.31 -4.49 -10.68
N TYR A 168 18.24 -3.63 -11.12
CA TYR A 168 17.95 -2.67 -12.17
C TYR A 168 17.73 -3.39 -13.50
N SER A 169 16.52 -3.31 -14.04
CA SER A 169 16.26 -3.73 -15.41
C SER A 169 16.96 -2.73 -16.35
N GLN A 170 17.99 -3.18 -17.08
CA GLN A 170 18.52 -2.41 -18.19
C GLN A 170 17.44 -2.31 -19.27
N TRP A 171 17.00 -1.09 -19.57
CA TRP A 171 16.13 -0.86 -20.71
C TRP A 171 17.04 -0.70 -21.94
N SER A 172 16.99 -1.69 -22.84
CA SER A 172 17.57 -1.54 -24.18
C SER A 172 16.58 -0.74 -25.03
N LEU A 173 17.00 0.44 -25.49
CA LEU A 173 16.34 1.12 -26.60
C LEU A 173 16.56 0.27 -27.85
N GLU A 174 15.65 -0.65 -28.13
CA GLU A 174 15.50 -1.16 -29.49
C GLU A 174 15.07 0.02 -30.35
N SER A 175 15.89 0.35 -31.33
CA SER A 175 15.79 1.53 -32.19
C SER A 175 14.34 1.90 -32.54
N VAL A 176 13.95 3.15 -32.25
CA VAL A 176 12.74 3.74 -32.84
C VAL A 176 13.11 4.14 -34.26
N THR A 177 12.61 3.39 -35.25
CA THR A 177 12.62 3.87 -36.63
C THR A 177 11.58 4.99 -36.74
N PRO A 178 11.96 6.21 -37.17
CA PRO A 178 11.05 7.35 -37.26
C PRO A 178 9.95 7.15 -38.31
#